data_AF-A0A433BR72-F1
#
_entry.id   AF-A0A433BR72-F1
#
_cell.length_a   1.000
_cell.length_b   1.000
_cell.length_c   1.000
_cell.angle_alpha   90.00
_cell.angle_beta   90.00
_cell.angle_gamma   90.00
#
_symmetry.space_group_name_H-M   'P 1'
#
loop_
_entity.id
_entity.type
_entity.pdbx_description
1 polymer ?
#
loop_
_entity_poly.entity_id
_entity_poly.type
_entity_poly.pdbx_seq_one_letter_code
_entity_poly.pdbx_strand_id
1 'polypeptide(L)'
;MVTIIPSAVFLKTRQNTRPLLVGEVDIQGGNAMPDQPITQPIEPNETAFFMALMNHLMQGSMIPKVQVERSVGPIIGFFLAEALSAAMNEEVEMLCPEFPIRKTRLGESENNQSTNIDWLMFSRDKHELLLVELKTTDTSYRHEQSEVYLALQDTIAKQNSAAFLIDELQAIASASQESGKYRHVMTLLAQGLSVHEAELPHKLSQCQRARIIYIAPKISKPSNWPENNDALRWFSFGDLPESIEHDFAEHWPAVRGSLVTLDTLSRRIRNGEVPGGQAGKNYRDLLSFEELLERCRTSGSAIVVGLMNWRTELPAMTASQLRAKTYKCDLATGGVGKKLERNWISGDQFLKQVNALLG
;
A
#
# COMPACT_ATOMS: atom_id res chain seq x y z
N MET A 1 -13.45 28.98 -45.72
CA MET A 1 -12.39 28.68 -46.71
C MET A 1 -11.06 29.12 -46.13
N VAL A 2 -10.34 28.20 -45.49
CA VAL A 2 -8.92 28.36 -45.13
C VAL A 2 -8.30 26.98 -45.31
N THR A 3 -7.40 26.88 -46.27
CA THR A 3 -6.69 25.66 -46.66
C THR A 3 -5.44 25.52 -45.80
N ILE A 4 -5.23 24.36 -45.17
CA ILE A 4 -3.99 24.01 -44.48
C ILE A 4 -3.35 22.83 -45.22
N ILE A 5 -2.10 23.03 -45.63
CA ILE A 5 -1.21 22.06 -46.31
C ILE A 5 -0.36 21.35 -45.24
N PRO A 6 -0.04 20.04 -45.36
CA PRO A 6 0.74 19.31 -44.37
C PRO A 6 2.26 19.44 -44.57
N SER A 7 2.99 19.58 -43.46
CA SER A 7 4.46 19.63 -43.43
C SER A 7 5.08 18.23 -43.40
N ALA A 8 6.17 18.11 -44.15
CA ALA A 8 6.85 16.89 -44.54
C ALA A 8 7.83 16.31 -43.51
N VAL A 9 8.04 15.01 -43.69
CA VAL A 9 9.06 14.12 -43.12
C VAL A 9 10.48 14.63 -43.38
N PHE A 10 11.36 14.57 -42.36
CA PHE A 10 12.81 14.76 -42.52
C PHE A 10 13.57 13.58 -41.92
N LEU A 11 14.08 12.69 -42.79
CA LEU A 11 15.15 11.73 -42.52
C LEU A 11 16.49 12.42 -42.83
N LYS A 12 17.46 12.36 -41.91
CA LYS A 12 18.87 12.66 -42.21
C LYS A 12 19.80 11.69 -41.49
N THR A 13 20.31 10.73 -42.25
CA THR A 13 21.56 10.01 -42.00
C THR A 13 22.75 10.96 -42.19
N ARG A 14 23.76 10.85 -41.32
CA ARG A 14 25.10 11.41 -41.57
C ARG A 14 26.17 10.40 -41.15
N GLN A 15 26.77 9.77 -42.14
CA GLN A 15 28.14 9.27 -42.08
C GLN A 15 29.09 10.46 -42.10
N ASN A 16 30.18 10.42 -41.33
CA ASN A 16 31.31 11.32 -41.55
C ASN A 16 32.63 10.64 -41.19
N THR A 17 33.32 10.21 -42.25
CA THR A 17 34.74 9.84 -42.32
C THR A 17 35.65 11.01 -41.92
N ARG A 18 36.77 10.72 -41.25
CA ARG A 18 37.95 11.58 -41.19
C ARG A 18 39.24 10.80 -41.48
N PRO A 19 40.28 11.46 -42.01
CA PRO A 19 41.31 10.83 -42.84
C PRO A 19 42.61 10.50 -42.10
N LEU A 20 43.38 9.62 -42.75
CA LEU A 20 44.78 9.26 -42.51
C LEU A 20 45.71 10.48 -42.57
N LEU A 21 46.65 10.55 -41.63
CA LEU A 21 47.94 11.21 -41.81
C LEU A 21 49.05 10.35 -41.19
N VAL A 22 50.09 10.18 -41.99
CA VAL A 22 51.29 9.35 -41.81
C VAL A 22 52.29 10.11 -40.94
N GLY A 23 53.03 9.37 -40.10
CA GLY A 23 54.21 9.86 -39.39
C GLY A 23 54.89 8.73 -38.60
N GLU A 24 55.78 8.00 -39.26
CA GLU A 24 56.79 7.12 -38.62
C GLU A 24 57.87 7.97 -37.94
N VAL A 25 58.20 7.66 -36.69
CA VAL A 25 59.54 7.84 -36.11
C VAL A 25 59.79 6.70 -35.11
N ASP A 26 60.75 5.85 -35.45
CA ASP A 26 61.38 4.84 -34.58
C ASP A 26 62.29 5.51 -33.55
N ILE A 27 62.09 5.22 -32.25
CA ILE A 27 63.14 5.32 -31.22
C ILE A 27 63.02 4.11 -30.27
N GLN A 28 64.08 3.30 -30.26
CA GLN A 28 64.31 2.20 -29.33
C GLN A 28 64.68 2.69 -27.91
N GLY A 29 64.21 1.97 -26.90
CA GLY A 29 64.92 1.78 -25.62
C GLY A 29 64.33 2.49 -24.40
N GLY A 30 63.75 1.71 -23.46
CA GLY A 30 63.50 2.20 -22.10
C GLY A 30 62.55 1.33 -21.26
N ASN A 31 63.13 0.47 -20.43
CA ASN A 31 62.60 -0.15 -19.21
C ASN A 31 61.07 -0.41 -19.08
N ALA A 32 60.71 -1.69 -19.17
CA ALA A 32 59.45 -2.21 -18.64
C ALA A 32 59.41 -2.04 -17.11
N MET A 33 58.54 -1.15 -16.63
CA MET A 33 57.96 -1.24 -15.29
C MET A 33 56.75 -2.17 -15.33
N PRO A 34 56.43 -2.90 -14.25
CA PRO A 34 55.27 -3.77 -14.23
C PRO A 34 53.99 -2.93 -14.36
N ASP A 35 53.18 -3.26 -15.36
CA ASP A 35 51.83 -2.76 -15.54
C ASP A 35 51.07 -2.87 -14.21
N GLN A 36 50.78 -1.70 -13.61
CA GLN A 36 49.72 -1.60 -12.63
C GLN A 36 48.43 -2.06 -13.32
N PRO A 37 47.64 -2.98 -12.74
CA PRO A 37 46.37 -3.35 -13.33
C PRO A 37 45.53 -2.08 -13.44
N ILE A 38 45.26 -1.67 -14.67
CA ILE A 38 44.27 -0.65 -14.98
C ILE A 38 42.96 -1.21 -14.43
N THR A 39 42.58 -0.78 -13.23
CA THR A 39 41.24 -1.00 -12.71
C THR A 39 40.33 -0.25 -13.67
N GLN A 40 39.74 -0.98 -14.62
CA GLN A 40 38.66 -0.44 -15.41
C GLN A 40 37.61 0.11 -14.44
N PRO A 41 37.08 1.32 -14.68
CA PRO A 41 35.99 1.83 -13.87
C PRO A 41 34.89 0.78 -13.90
N ILE A 42 34.47 0.32 -12.72
CA ILE A 42 33.32 -0.55 -12.58
C ILE A 42 32.15 0.28 -13.11
N GLU A 43 31.74 0.03 -14.36
CA GLU A 43 30.54 0.60 -14.95
C GLU A 43 29.40 0.38 -13.94
N PRO A 44 28.72 1.44 -13.47
CA PRO A 44 27.66 1.28 -12.50
C PRO A 44 26.57 0.38 -13.09
N ASN A 45 26.43 -0.82 -12.51
CA ASN A 45 25.40 -1.77 -12.90
C ASN A 45 24.02 -1.12 -12.78
N GLU A 46 23.25 -1.11 -13.87
CA GLU A 46 21.89 -0.55 -13.94
C GLU A 46 20.98 -1.08 -12.82
N THR A 47 21.08 -2.36 -12.50
CA THR A 47 20.37 -2.97 -11.36
C THR A 47 20.75 -2.33 -10.03
N ALA A 48 22.03 -1.99 -9.84
CA ALA A 48 22.50 -1.32 -8.63
C ALA A 48 21.98 0.12 -8.53
N PHE A 49 21.90 0.84 -9.65
CA PHE A 49 21.27 2.16 -9.70
C PHE A 49 19.78 2.07 -9.32
N PHE A 50 19.04 1.13 -9.91
CA PHE A 50 17.60 1.01 -9.66
C PHE A 50 17.29 0.61 -8.21
N MET A 51 18.08 -0.30 -7.62
CA MET A 51 18.01 -0.61 -6.19
C MET A 51 18.30 0.62 -5.32
N ALA A 52 19.33 1.40 -5.65
CA ALA A 52 19.67 2.62 -4.91
C ALA A 52 18.55 3.67 -5.01
N LEU A 53 17.94 3.83 -6.20
CA LEU A 53 16.80 4.72 -6.42
C LEU A 53 15.60 4.30 -5.57
N MET A 54 15.20 3.03 -5.63
CA MET A 54 14.06 2.54 -4.85
C MET A 54 14.29 2.70 -3.34
N ASN A 55 15.50 2.40 -2.87
CA ASN A 55 15.88 2.63 -1.47
C ASN A 55 15.80 4.11 -1.09
N HIS A 56 16.27 5.01 -1.96
CA HIS A 56 16.16 6.45 -1.73
C HIS A 56 14.70 6.92 -1.63
N LEU A 57 13.82 6.45 -2.52
CA LEU A 57 12.39 6.77 -2.47
C LEU A 57 11.72 6.25 -1.20
N MET A 58 12.07 5.04 -0.75
CA MET A 58 11.54 4.45 0.48
C MET A 58 11.93 5.21 1.75
N GLN A 59 13.06 5.92 1.77
CA GLN A 59 13.43 6.76 2.91
C GLN A 59 12.37 7.85 3.19
N GLY A 60 11.61 8.25 2.17
CA GLY A 60 10.47 9.15 2.31
C GLY A 60 9.41 8.68 3.31
N SER A 61 9.29 7.37 3.56
CA SER A 61 8.35 6.79 4.54
C SER A 61 8.59 7.25 5.98
N MET A 62 9.82 7.69 6.28
CA MET A 62 10.23 8.22 7.58
C MET A 62 10.13 9.74 7.67
N ILE A 63 9.83 10.43 6.56
CA ILE A 63 9.82 11.89 6.50
C ILE A 63 8.37 12.38 6.62
N PRO A 64 8.06 13.25 7.60
CA PRO A 64 6.72 13.82 7.74
C PRO A 64 6.22 14.48 6.45
N LYS A 65 4.95 14.22 6.10
CA LYS A 65 4.24 14.78 4.94
C LYS A 65 4.73 14.33 3.56
N VAL A 66 5.81 13.57 3.46
CA VAL A 66 6.20 12.96 2.18
C VAL A 66 5.18 11.89 1.82
N GLN A 67 4.69 11.94 0.59
CA GLN A 67 3.74 10.97 0.05
C GLN A 67 4.50 9.97 -0.80
N VAL A 68 5.03 8.91 -0.17
CA VAL A 68 5.76 7.84 -0.85
C VAL A 68 4.92 7.27 -2.00
N GLU A 69 3.63 7.05 -1.77
CA GLU A 69 2.60 6.73 -2.78
C GLU A 69 2.80 7.49 -4.10
N ARG A 70 3.01 8.80 -4.08
CA ARG A 70 3.12 9.62 -5.30
C ARG A 70 4.44 9.46 -6.05
N SER A 71 5.50 9.09 -5.36
CA SER A 71 6.80 8.84 -5.97
C SER A 71 6.90 7.42 -6.53
N VAL A 72 6.30 6.46 -5.83
CA VAL A 72 6.43 5.04 -6.17
C VAL A 72 5.29 4.57 -7.07
N GLY A 73 4.12 5.20 -6.99
CA GLY A 73 2.95 4.90 -7.82
C GLY A 73 3.31 4.83 -9.31
N PRO A 74 3.95 5.85 -9.91
CA PRO A 74 4.35 5.78 -11.32
C PRO A 74 5.29 4.62 -11.65
N ILE A 75 6.19 4.24 -10.73
CA ILE A 75 7.14 3.14 -10.93
C ILE A 75 6.42 1.80 -10.84
N ILE A 76 5.56 1.61 -9.83
CA ILE A 76 4.78 0.37 -9.66
C ILE A 76 3.81 0.22 -10.81
N GLY A 77 3.10 1.29 -11.18
CA GLY A 77 2.12 1.32 -12.25
C GLY A 77 2.68 0.86 -13.59
N PHE A 78 3.99 1.01 -13.81
CA PHE A 78 4.69 0.52 -15.00
C PHE A 78 4.75 -1.00 -15.08
N PHE A 79 4.81 -1.71 -13.95
CA PHE A 79 4.87 -3.18 -13.88
C PHE A 79 3.55 -3.83 -13.45
N LEU A 80 2.54 -3.01 -13.18
CA LEU A 80 1.43 -3.43 -12.34
C LEU A 80 0.47 -4.39 -13.05
N ALA A 81 0.28 -4.22 -14.35
CA ALA A 81 -0.59 -5.07 -15.15
C ALA A 81 -0.07 -6.52 -15.14
N GLU A 82 1.22 -6.71 -15.38
CA GLU A 82 1.90 -8.00 -15.40
C GLU A 82 1.97 -8.62 -14.01
N ALA A 83 2.27 -7.81 -12.98
CA ALA A 83 2.29 -8.26 -11.60
C ALA A 83 0.92 -8.77 -11.14
N LEU A 84 -0.16 -8.05 -11.44
CA LEU A 84 -1.53 -8.48 -11.12
C LEU A 84 -1.99 -9.64 -11.98
N SER A 85 -1.60 -9.67 -13.25
CA SER A 85 -1.90 -10.79 -14.16
C SER A 85 -1.34 -12.10 -13.60
N ALA A 86 -0.07 -12.11 -13.21
CA ALA A 86 0.57 -13.26 -12.59
C ALA A 86 -0.03 -13.59 -11.20
N ALA A 87 -0.30 -12.58 -10.36
CA ALA A 87 -0.85 -12.81 -9.02
C ALA A 87 -2.27 -13.41 -9.04
N MET A 88 -3.09 -13.04 -10.04
CA MET A 88 -4.47 -13.50 -10.15
C MET A 88 -4.65 -14.65 -11.13
N ASN A 89 -3.63 -14.96 -11.92
CA ASN A 89 -3.69 -15.87 -13.07
C ASN A 89 -4.80 -15.45 -14.04
N GLU A 90 -4.74 -14.20 -14.48
CA GLU A 90 -5.68 -13.55 -15.40
C GLU A 90 -4.93 -12.60 -16.35
N GLU A 91 -5.47 -12.32 -17.53
CA GLU A 91 -4.96 -11.27 -18.41
C GLU A 91 -5.49 -9.89 -17.97
N VAL A 92 -4.63 -9.08 -17.33
CA VAL A 92 -4.97 -7.76 -16.81
C VAL A 92 -4.31 -6.67 -17.65
N GLU A 93 -5.08 -5.62 -17.97
CA GLU A 93 -4.58 -4.45 -18.70
C GLU A 93 -4.84 -3.14 -17.95
N MET A 94 -3.85 -2.25 -17.99
CA MET A 94 -3.97 -0.89 -17.48
C MET A 94 -4.82 -0.06 -18.44
N LEU A 95 -5.96 0.46 -17.97
CA LEU A 95 -6.76 1.40 -18.77
C LEU A 95 -6.35 2.84 -18.54
N CYS A 96 -6.18 3.24 -17.27
CA CYS A 96 -5.85 4.62 -16.93
C CYS A 96 -5.24 4.71 -15.52
N PRO A 97 -4.08 5.37 -15.35
CA PRO A 97 -3.65 5.82 -14.04
C PRO A 97 -4.49 7.01 -13.57
N GLU A 98 -4.69 7.16 -12.26
CA GLU A 98 -5.35 8.31 -11.62
C GLU A 98 -6.75 8.58 -12.19
N PHE A 99 -7.55 7.53 -12.35
CA PHE A 99 -8.85 7.64 -13.00
C PHE A 99 -9.87 8.38 -12.10
N PRO A 100 -10.51 9.45 -12.60
CA PRO A 100 -11.45 10.23 -11.81
C PRO A 100 -12.82 9.54 -11.70
N ILE A 101 -13.29 9.36 -10.47
CA ILE A 101 -14.59 8.80 -10.11
C ILE A 101 -15.40 9.87 -9.40
N ARG A 102 -16.61 10.16 -9.87
CA ARG A 102 -17.52 11.07 -9.14
C ARG A 102 -17.83 10.52 -7.75
N LYS A 103 -17.92 11.40 -6.74
CA LYS A 103 -18.31 11.00 -5.38
C LYS A 103 -19.81 10.68 -5.27
N THR A 104 -20.62 11.32 -6.09
CA THR A 104 -22.08 11.12 -6.21
C THR A 104 -22.45 10.87 -7.66
N ARG A 105 -23.41 9.96 -7.91
CA ARG A 105 -23.79 9.59 -9.28
C ARG A 105 -24.58 10.71 -9.97
N LEU A 106 -24.62 10.67 -11.30
CA LEU A 106 -25.49 11.55 -12.07
C LEU A 106 -26.97 11.34 -11.67
N GLY A 107 -27.68 12.44 -11.45
CA GLY A 107 -29.09 12.44 -11.01
C GLY A 107 -29.29 12.41 -9.49
N GLU A 108 -28.26 12.13 -8.69
CA GLU A 108 -28.32 12.21 -7.22
C GLU A 108 -27.91 13.59 -6.69
N SER A 109 -26.98 14.25 -7.40
CA SER A 109 -26.50 15.58 -7.06
C SER A 109 -25.99 16.30 -8.30
N GLU A 110 -26.12 17.63 -8.33
CA GLU A 110 -25.50 18.49 -9.34
C GLU A 110 -23.99 18.70 -9.10
N ASN A 111 -23.45 18.20 -7.98
CA ASN A 111 -22.03 18.34 -7.67
C ASN A 111 -21.16 17.39 -8.51
N ASN A 112 -20.19 17.95 -9.24
CA ASN A 112 -19.23 17.21 -10.06
C ASN A 112 -17.92 16.90 -9.33
N GLN A 113 -17.90 16.93 -7.99
CA GLN A 113 -16.73 16.51 -7.22
C GLN A 113 -16.37 15.05 -7.50
N SER A 114 -15.09 14.83 -7.78
CA SER A 114 -14.50 13.51 -7.97
C SER A 114 -13.48 13.18 -6.90
N THR A 115 -13.18 11.89 -6.79
CA THR A 115 -11.97 11.33 -6.19
C THR A 115 -11.25 10.51 -7.26
N ASN A 116 -9.96 10.29 -7.12
CA ASN A 116 -9.24 9.41 -8.03
C ASN A 116 -9.13 7.99 -7.44
N ILE A 117 -9.15 6.99 -8.30
CA ILE A 117 -8.57 5.67 -8.04
C ILE A 117 -7.17 5.65 -8.65
N ASP A 118 -6.18 5.08 -7.95
CA ASP A 118 -4.79 5.11 -8.44
C ASP A 118 -4.65 4.47 -9.82
N TRP A 119 -5.37 3.36 -10.08
CA TRP A 119 -5.48 2.78 -11.42
C TRP A 119 -6.86 2.18 -11.69
N LEU A 120 -7.38 2.47 -12.88
CA LEU A 120 -8.44 1.70 -13.50
C LEU A 120 -7.82 0.68 -14.44
N MET A 121 -8.17 -0.59 -14.24
CA MET A 121 -7.69 -1.71 -15.06
C MET A 121 -8.85 -2.56 -15.56
N PHE A 122 -8.54 -3.51 -16.42
CA PHE A 122 -9.50 -4.41 -17.04
C PHE A 122 -8.97 -5.85 -17.02
N SER A 123 -9.80 -6.79 -16.54
CA SER A 123 -9.53 -8.23 -16.72
C SER A 123 -10.16 -8.66 -18.05
N ARG A 124 -9.33 -9.08 -19.01
CA ARG A 124 -9.78 -9.53 -20.33
C ARG A 124 -10.53 -10.85 -20.24
N ASP A 125 -10.06 -11.76 -19.38
CA ASP A 125 -10.70 -13.07 -19.18
C ASP A 125 -12.10 -12.95 -18.58
N LYS A 126 -12.27 -12.05 -17.59
CA LYS A 126 -13.53 -11.90 -16.86
C LYS A 126 -14.42 -10.79 -17.40
N HIS A 127 -13.93 -9.98 -18.34
CA HIS A 127 -14.61 -8.82 -18.90
C HIS A 127 -15.16 -7.86 -17.83
N GLU A 128 -14.33 -7.55 -16.84
CA GLU A 128 -14.71 -6.71 -15.70
C GLU A 128 -13.64 -5.66 -15.39
N LEU A 129 -14.08 -4.55 -14.77
CA LEU A 129 -13.19 -3.48 -14.34
C LEU A 129 -12.50 -3.84 -13.02
N LEU A 130 -11.25 -3.44 -12.86
CA LEU A 130 -10.53 -3.52 -11.59
C LEU A 130 -10.23 -2.10 -11.11
N LEU A 131 -10.71 -1.79 -9.90
CA LEU A 131 -10.47 -0.53 -9.21
C LEU A 131 -9.30 -0.76 -8.26
N VAL A 132 -8.10 -0.33 -8.65
CA VAL A 132 -6.85 -0.64 -7.94
C VAL A 132 -6.35 0.57 -7.18
N GLU A 133 -6.23 0.43 -5.85
CA GLU A 133 -5.76 1.48 -4.95
C GLU A 133 -4.44 1.06 -4.28
N LEU A 134 -3.43 1.94 -4.31
CA LEU A 134 -2.18 1.82 -3.59
C LEU A 134 -2.28 2.44 -2.21
N LYS A 135 -1.78 1.72 -1.22
CA LYS A 135 -1.39 2.31 0.07
C LYS A 135 0.06 1.98 0.38
N THR A 136 0.78 2.90 1.00
CA THR A 136 2.20 2.71 1.40
C THR A 136 2.42 2.82 2.89
N THR A 137 1.36 3.05 3.68
CA THR A 137 1.47 3.18 5.15
C THR A 137 0.31 2.48 5.86
N ASP A 138 0.54 2.12 7.12
CA ASP A 138 -0.44 1.52 8.04
C ASP A 138 -1.60 2.44 8.46
N THR A 139 -1.58 3.68 8.00
CA THR A 139 -2.59 4.69 8.36
C THR A 139 -3.28 5.34 7.16
N SER A 140 -2.96 4.92 5.92
CA SER A 140 -3.52 5.58 4.72
C SER A 140 -4.85 4.99 4.24
N TYR A 141 -5.31 3.85 4.78
CA TYR A 141 -6.66 3.33 4.49
C TYR A 141 -7.73 4.26 5.06
N ARG A 142 -8.72 4.63 4.22
CA ARG A 142 -9.84 5.51 4.60
C ARG A 142 -11.17 4.88 4.21
N HIS A 143 -12.05 4.72 5.19
CA HIS A 143 -13.36 4.10 5.00
C HIS A 143 -14.22 4.86 3.97
N GLU A 144 -14.28 6.19 4.07
CA GLU A 144 -15.07 7.06 3.18
C GLU A 144 -14.70 6.89 1.69
N GLN A 145 -13.40 6.70 1.39
CA GLN A 145 -12.94 6.45 0.03
C GLN A 145 -13.37 5.06 -0.45
N SER A 146 -13.26 4.06 0.42
CA SER A 146 -13.74 2.69 0.14
C SER A 146 -15.24 2.64 -0.14
N GLU A 147 -16.05 3.46 0.55
CA GLU A 147 -17.49 3.56 0.30
C GLU A 147 -17.80 4.06 -1.11
N VAL A 148 -17.01 5.01 -1.65
CA VAL A 148 -17.17 5.47 -3.04
C VAL A 148 -16.91 4.34 -4.02
N TYR A 149 -15.88 3.52 -3.79
CA TYR A 149 -15.55 2.38 -4.67
C TYR A 149 -16.61 1.28 -4.60
N LEU A 150 -17.10 0.97 -3.40
CA LEU A 150 -18.19 0.00 -3.21
C LEU A 150 -19.47 0.49 -3.87
N ALA A 151 -19.83 1.76 -3.73
CA ALA A 151 -20.99 2.35 -4.39
C ALA A 151 -20.86 2.31 -5.93
N LEU A 152 -19.65 2.52 -6.46
CA LEU A 152 -19.38 2.40 -7.90
C LEU A 152 -19.55 0.94 -8.37
N GLN A 153 -18.94 -0.01 -7.68
CA GLN A 153 -19.06 -1.44 -7.96
C GLN A 153 -20.53 -1.89 -7.96
N ASP A 154 -21.30 -1.47 -6.94
CA ASP A 154 -22.74 -1.71 -6.83
C ASP A 154 -23.51 -1.11 -8.00
N THR A 155 -23.15 0.09 -8.43
CA THR A 155 -23.82 0.77 -9.54
C THR A 155 -23.61 0.02 -10.85
N ILE A 156 -22.38 -0.41 -11.13
CA ILE A 156 -22.04 -1.22 -12.31
C ILE A 156 -22.87 -2.51 -12.33
N ALA A 157 -22.94 -3.20 -11.19
CA ALA A 157 -23.72 -4.43 -11.08
C ALA A 157 -25.24 -4.19 -11.25
N LYS A 158 -25.79 -3.13 -10.63
CA LYS A 158 -27.23 -2.80 -10.71
C LYS A 158 -27.65 -2.34 -12.10
N GLN A 159 -26.81 -1.55 -12.78
CA GLN A 159 -27.07 -1.08 -14.15
C GLN A 159 -26.70 -2.12 -15.19
N ASN A 160 -26.00 -3.18 -14.80
CA ASN A 160 -25.46 -4.20 -15.69
C ASN A 160 -24.61 -3.57 -16.81
N SER A 161 -23.83 -2.53 -16.48
CA SER A 161 -23.09 -1.70 -17.43
C SER A 161 -22.15 -0.74 -16.70
N ALA A 162 -20.95 -0.53 -17.24
CA ALA A 162 -20.04 0.54 -16.82
C ALA A 162 -20.03 1.74 -17.78
N ALA A 163 -20.90 1.76 -18.80
CA ALA A 163 -20.91 2.82 -19.82
C ALA A 163 -21.17 4.21 -19.25
N PHE A 164 -21.93 4.31 -18.15
CA PHE A 164 -22.23 5.58 -17.48
C PHE A 164 -20.96 6.33 -17.01
N LEU A 165 -19.84 5.62 -16.82
CA LEU A 165 -18.56 6.25 -16.48
C LEU A 165 -18.11 7.28 -17.54
N ILE A 166 -18.47 7.07 -18.81
CA ILE A 166 -18.19 8.00 -19.91
C ILE A 166 -18.98 9.29 -19.69
N ASP A 167 -20.27 9.20 -19.41
CA ASP A 167 -21.15 10.36 -19.18
C ASP A 167 -20.69 11.15 -17.95
N GLU A 168 -20.30 10.43 -16.89
CA GLU A 168 -19.75 11.04 -15.68
C GLU A 168 -18.43 11.76 -15.94
N LEU A 169 -17.52 11.15 -16.71
CA LEU A 169 -16.26 11.77 -17.10
C LEU A 169 -16.49 13.03 -17.93
N GLN A 170 -17.44 13.00 -18.86
CA GLN A 170 -17.84 14.16 -19.66
C GLN A 170 -18.45 15.27 -18.80
N ALA A 171 -19.27 14.91 -17.81
CA ALA A 171 -19.83 15.88 -16.87
C ALA A 171 -18.74 16.56 -16.02
N ILE A 172 -17.75 15.81 -15.53
CA ILE A 172 -16.59 16.39 -14.84
C ILE A 172 -15.80 17.28 -15.79
N ALA A 173 -15.52 16.82 -17.01
CA ALA A 173 -14.77 17.56 -18.02
C ALA A 173 -15.43 18.91 -18.37
N SER A 174 -16.76 18.91 -18.49
CA SER A 174 -17.55 20.10 -18.81
C SER A 174 -17.56 21.13 -17.68
N ALA A 175 -17.40 20.69 -16.43
CA ALA A 175 -17.27 21.55 -15.27
C ALA A 175 -15.81 21.98 -14.96
N SER A 176 -14.83 21.47 -15.71
CA SER A 176 -13.41 21.71 -15.47
C SER A 176 -12.83 22.78 -16.39
N GLN A 177 -11.86 23.55 -15.87
CA GLN A 177 -11.04 24.46 -16.67
C GLN A 177 -9.97 23.72 -17.50
N GLU A 178 -9.72 22.43 -17.19
CA GLU A 178 -8.67 21.61 -17.80
C GLU A 178 -9.28 20.44 -18.60
N SER A 179 -10.32 20.72 -19.40
CA SER A 179 -11.07 19.70 -20.16
C SER A 179 -10.20 18.80 -21.05
N GLY A 180 -9.05 19.30 -21.53
CA GLY A 180 -8.08 18.53 -22.30
C GLY A 180 -7.52 17.31 -21.58
N LYS A 181 -7.40 17.33 -20.24
CA LYS A 181 -6.93 16.18 -19.44
C LYS A 181 -7.92 15.02 -19.49
N TYR A 182 -9.21 15.32 -19.44
CA TYR A 182 -10.27 14.32 -19.52
C TYR A 182 -10.39 13.71 -20.92
N ARG A 183 -10.10 14.48 -21.97
CA ARG A 183 -9.96 13.92 -23.32
C ARG A 183 -8.80 12.92 -23.39
N HIS A 184 -7.66 13.24 -22.76
CA HIS A 184 -6.55 12.30 -22.70
C HIS A 184 -6.92 11.00 -21.96
N VAL A 185 -7.69 11.10 -20.86
CA VAL A 185 -8.25 9.92 -20.18
C VAL A 185 -9.09 9.07 -21.14
N MET A 186 -10.00 9.67 -21.94
CA MET A 186 -10.77 8.93 -22.95
C MET A 186 -9.86 8.20 -23.95
N THR A 187 -8.80 8.86 -24.43
CA THR A 187 -7.84 8.23 -25.34
C THR A 187 -7.15 7.03 -24.70
N LEU A 188 -6.74 7.13 -23.42
CA LEU A 188 -6.13 6.01 -22.69
C LEU A 188 -7.09 4.84 -22.54
N LEU A 189 -8.35 5.09 -22.17
CA LEU A 189 -9.38 4.05 -22.10
C LEU A 189 -9.57 3.35 -23.45
N ALA A 190 -9.63 4.10 -24.55
CA ALA A 190 -9.83 3.55 -25.88
C ALA A 190 -8.66 2.65 -26.30
N GLN A 191 -7.43 3.11 -26.03
CA GLN A 191 -6.21 2.34 -26.27
C GLN A 191 -6.18 1.05 -25.45
N GLY A 192 -6.39 1.15 -24.13
CA GLY A 192 -6.37 0.00 -23.23
C GLY A 192 -7.53 -0.99 -23.44
N LEU A 193 -8.61 -0.57 -24.12
CA LEU A 193 -9.67 -1.49 -24.54
C LEU A 193 -9.54 -1.93 -26.01
N SER A 194 -8.52 -1.45 -26.71
CA SER A 194 -8.25 -1.69 -28.13
C SER A 194 -9.44 -1.37 -29.04
N VAL A 195 -10.11 -0.23 -28.79
CA VAL A 195 -11.27 0.24 -29.56
C VAL A 195 -11.09 1.70 -29.98
N HIS A 196 -11.91 2.18 -30.93
CA HIS A 196 -11.97 3.61 -31.19
C HIS A 196 -12.73 4.35 -30.07
N GLU A 197 -12.40 5.62 -29.82
CA GLU A 197 -13.07 6.42 -28.77
C GLU A 197 -14.61 6.46 -28.93
N ALA A 198 -15.12 6.42 -30.16
CA ALA A 198 -16.57 6.38 -30.43
C ALA A 198 -17.25 5.08 -29.98
N GLU A 199 -16.49 3.99 -29.83
CA GLU A 199 -16.98 2.66 -29.45
C GLU A 199 -16.86 2.42 -27.94
N LEU A 200 -16.18 3.31 -27.21
CA LEU A 200 -15.98 3.21 -25.76
C LEU A 200 -17.26 2.97 -24.96
N PRO A 201 -18.36 3.74 -25.17
CA PRO A 201 -19.60 3.50 -24.43
C PRO A 201 -20.15 2.10 -24.64
N HIS A 202 -20.08 1.60 -25.88
CA HIS A 202 -20.51 0.25 -26.19
C HIS A 202 -19.61 -0.79 -25.51
N LYS A 203 -18.29 -0.63 -25.59
CA LYS A 203 -17.33 -1.56 -24.95
C LYS A 203 -17.51 -1.62 -23.43
N LEU A 204 -17.69 -0.47 -22.77
CA LEU A 204 -17.93 -0.41 -21.32
C LEU A 204 -19.33 -0.89 -20.93
N SER A 205 -20.32 -0.84 -21.84
CA SER A 205 -21.63 -1.44 -21.60
C SER A 205 -21.60 -2.96 -21.43
N GLN A 206 -20.57 -3.61 -21.98
CA GLN A 206 -20.33 -5.04 -21.81
C GLN A 206 -19.70 -5.38 -20.45
N CYS A 207 -19.16 -4.38 -19.73
CA CYS A 207 -18.56 -4.54 -18.41
C CYS A 207 -19.66 -4.47 -17.34
N GLN A 208 -20.11 -5.64 -16.87
CA GLN A 208 -21.24 -5.77 -15.93
C GLN A 208 -20.79 -5.89 -14.47
N ARG A 209 -19.48 -6.00 -14.24
CA ARG A 209 -18.89 -6.23 -12.93
C ARG A 209 -17.66 -5.37 -12.75
N ALA A 210 -17.32 -5.15 -11.48
CA ALA A 210 -16.05 -4.58 -11.07
C ALA A 210 -15.52 -5.32 -9.85
N ARG A 211 -14.20 -5.36 -9.68
CA ARG A 211 -13.51 -5.76 -8.45
C ARG A 211 -12.73 -4.60 -7.87
N ILE A 212 -12.66 -4.54 -6.55
CA ILE A 212 -11.83 -3.56 -5.85
C ILE A 212 -10.58 -4.29 -5.34
N ILE A 213 -9.41 -3.73 -5.63
CA ILE A 213 -8.12 -4.31 -5.28
C ILE A 213 -7.33 -3.26 -4.50
N TYR A 214 -6.91 -3.60 -3.29
CA TYR A 214 -5.94 -2.80 -2.55
C TYR A 214 -4.57 -3.46 -2.64
N ILE A 215 -3.56 -2.67 -2.97
CA ILE A 215 -2.15 -3.05 -2.92
C ILE A 215 -1.51 -2.23 -1.81
N ALA A 216 -1.20 -2.87 -0.68
CA ALA A 216 -1.00 -2.14 0.55
C ALA A 216 -0.25 -2.97 1.59
N PRO A 217 0.54 -2.34 2.51
CA PRO A 217 1.27 -3.07 3.53
C PRO A 217 0.43 -4.13 4.25
N LYS A 218 1.02 -5.31 4.48
CA LYS A 218 0.34 -6.38 5.24
C LYS A 218 -0.23 -5.89 6.58
N ILE A 219 0.53 -5.07 7.31
CA ILE A 219 0.12 -4.48 8.59
C ILE A 219 -1.03 -3.46 8.48
N SER A 220 -1.33 -2.96 7.28
CA SER A 220 -2.38 -1.97 7.07
C SER A 220 -3.74 -2.60 6.72
N LYS A 221 -3.80 -3.93 6.57
CA LYS A 221 -5.06 -4.65 6.31
C LYS A 221 -6.03 -4.46 7.49
N PRO A 222 -7.25 -3.94 7.25
CA PRO A 222 -8.25 -3.79 8.30
C PRO A 222 -8.58 -5.14 8.97
N SER A 223 -8.75 -5.15 10.30
CA SER A 223 -9.05 -6.39 11.03
C SER A 223 -10.40 -7.01 10.69
N ASN A 224 -11.33 -6.21 10.18
CA ASN A 224 -12.66 -6.62 9.72
C ASN A 224 -12.72 -6.81 8.19
N TRP A 225 -11.57 -6.89 7.52
CA TRP A 225 -11.54 -7.14 6.08
C TRP A 225 -12.23 -8.48 5.76
N PRO A 226 -13.14 -8.53 4.77
CA PRO A 226 -13.82 -9.77 4.45
C PRO A 226 -12.82 -10.74 3.82
N GLU A 227 -12.47 -11.79 4.56
CA GLU A 227 -11.66 -12.88 4.02
C GLU A 227 -12.48 -13.66 2.97
N ASN A 228 -11.81 -14.09 1.90
CA ASN A 228 -12.41 -14.85 0.79
C ASN A 228 -13.52 -14.10 0.00
N ASN A 229 -13.45 -12.77 -0.07
CA ASN A 229 -14.30 -12.00 -0.97
C ASN A 229 -13.60 -11.73 -2.31
N ASP A 230 -14.02 -12.44 -3.37
CA ASP A 230 -13.45 -12.24 -4.71
C ASP A 230 -13.68 -10.84 -5.28
N ALA A 231 -14.74 -10.15 -4.83
CA ALA A 231 -15.07 -8.80 -5.28
C ALA A 231 -14.21 -7.71 -4.60
N LEU A 232 -13.56 -8.03 -3.48
CA LEU A 232 -12.78 -7.10 -2.67
C LEU A 232 -11.48 -7.78 -2.19
N ARG A 233 -10.39 -7.54 -2.91
CA ARG A 233 -9.10 -8.19 -2.68
C ARG A 233 -8.10 -7.25 -2.02
N TRP A 234 -7.25 -7.84 -1.19
CA TRP A 234 -6.11 -7.18 -0.56
C TRP A 234 -4.84 -7.95 -0.91
N PHE A 235 -3.92 -7.30 -1.61
CA PHE A 235 -2.57 -7.78 -1.84
C PHE A 235 -1.61 -6.99 -0.96
N SER A 236 -0.93 -7.68 -0.05
CA SER A 236 0.30 -7.14 0.51
C SER A 236 1.40 -7.11 -0.54
N PHE A 237 2.45 -6.31 -0.32
CA PHE A 237 3.54 -6.26 -1.29
C PHE A 237 4.24 -7.62 -1.41
N GLY A 238 4.27 -8.40 -0.33
CA GLY A 238 4.73 -9.78 -0.34
C GLY A 238 3.85 -10.74 -1.13
N ASP A 239 2.56 -10.44 -1.32
CA ASP A 239 1.63 -11.26 -2.11
C ASP A 239 1.81 -11.07 -3.63
N LEU A 240 2.50 -10.01 -4.05
CA LEU A 240 2.88 -9.81 -5.45
C LEU A 240 3.97 -10.84 -5.85
N PRO A 241 4.00 -11.27 -7.13
CA PRO A 241 4.88 -12.35 -7.58
C PRO A 241 6.36 -11.93 -7.51
N GLU A 242 7.25 -12.90 -7.26
CA GLU A 242 8.70 -12.65 -7.19
C GLU A 242 9.31 -12.32 -8.57
N SER A 243 8.67 -12.80 -9.64
CA SER A 243 9.05 -12.57 -11.03
C SER A 243 7.81 -12.26 -11.87
N ILE A 244 7.97 -11.45 -12.90
CA ILE A 244 6.92 -11.10 -13.86
C ILE A 244 7.46 -11.23 -15.29
N GLU A 245 6.57 -11.36 -16.26
CA GLU A 245 6.90 -11.29 -17.67
C GLU A 245 6.74 -9.83 -18.13
N HIS A 246 7.85 -9.09 -18.23
CA HIS A 246 7.87 -7.68 -18.63
C HIS A 246 9.19 -7.37 -19.35
N ASP A 247 9.20 -6.39 -20.26
CA ASP A 247 10.40 -5.96 -21.02
C ASP A 247 11.55 -5.46 -20.13
N PHE A 248 11.25 -5.20 -18.85
CA PHE A 248 12.18 -4.68 -17.84
C PHE A 248 12.08 -5.50 -16.53
N ALA A 249 11.74 -6.79 -16.66
CA ALA A 249 11.49 -7.68 -15.52
C ALA A 249 12.70 -7.81 -14.57
N GLU A 250 13.92 -7.58 -15.03
CA GLU A 250 15.14 -7.57 -14.22
C GLU A 250 15.13 -6.48 -13.13
N HIS A 251 14.33 -5.43 -13.28
CA HIS A 251 14.19 -4.36 -12.28
C HIS A 251 13.08 -4.63 -11.26
N TRP A 252 12.15 -5.54 -11.57
CA TRP A 252 11.03 -5.86 -10.70
C TRP A 252 11.45 -6.34 -9.29
N PRO A 253 12.47 -7.20 -9.12
CA PRO A 253 12.92 -7.61 -7.79
C PRO A 253 13.35 -6.44 -6.90
N ALA A 254 13.92 -5.38 -7.48
CA ALA A 254 14.28 -4.18 -6.75
C ALA A 254 13.03 -3.38 -6.32
N VAL A 255 12.06 -3.20 -7.23
CA VAL A 255 10.76 -2.56 -6.90
C VAL A 255 10.07 -3.31 -5.77
N ARG A 256 9.80 -4.61 -5.98
CA ARG A 256 9.10 -5.46 -5.02
C ARG A 256 9.85 -5.54 -3.70
N GLY A 257 11.16 -5.76 -3.74
CA GLY A 257 11.99 -5.87 -2.54
C GLY A 257 11.88 -4.63 -1.65
N SER A 258 11.94 -3.43 -2.25
CA SER A 258 11.75 -2.18 -1.52
C SER A 258 10.34 -2.04 -0.95
N LEU A 259 9.30 -2.43 -1.71
CA LEU A 259 7.91 -2.35 -1.23
C LEU A 259 7.61 -3.33 -0.09
N VAL A 260 8.14 -4.55 -0.16
CA VAL A 260 7.99 -5.57 0.89
C VAL A 260 8.51 -5.08 2.24
N THR A 261 9.49 -4.17 2.27
CA THR A 261 9.94 -3.56 3.53
C THR A 261 8.81 -2.82 4.25
N LEU A 262 7.86 -2.25 3.50
CA LEU A 262 6.71 -1.53 4.04
C LEU A 262 5.70 -2.47 4.71
N ASP A 263 5.64 -3.76 4.33
CA ASP A 263 4.71 -4.72 4.93
C ASP A 263 4.88 -4.88 6.43
N THR A 264 6.06 -4.58 6.95
CA THR A 264 6.37 -4.65 8.39
C THR A 264 6.52 -3.28 9.03
N LEU A 265 6.64 -2.20 8.25
CA LEU A 265 6.97 -0.86 8.73
C LEU A 265 5.75 -0.14 9.33
N SER A 266 5.41 -0.46 10.58
CA SER A 266 4.31 0.20 11.30
C SER A 266 4.68 1.59 11.81
N ARG A 267 3.67 2.43 12.08
CA ARG A 267 3.82 3.72 12.76
C ARG A 267 4.60 3.59 14.08
N ARG A 268 4.43 2.47 14.79
CA ARG A 268 5.14 2.19 16.04
C ARG A 268 6.65 2.07 15.79
N ILE A 269 7.03 1.27 14.79
CA ILE A 269 8.44 1.11 14.39
C ILE A 269 9.00 2.45 13.89
N ARG A 270 8.24 3.20 13.10
CA ARG A 270 8.65 4.55 12.64
C ARG A 270 8.86 5.53 13.80
N ASN A 271 8.10 5.38 14.88
CA ASN A 271 8.25 6.15 16.12
C ASN A 271 9.37 5.63 17.04
N GLY A 272 10.19 4.68 16.58
CA GLY A 272 11.30 4.11 17.37
C GLY A 272 10.87 3.11 18.44
N GLU A 273 9.63 2.62 18.39
CA GLU A 273 9.20 1.54 19.28
C GLU A 273 9.81 0.22 18.79
N VAL A 274 10.73 -0.35 19.58
CA VAL A 274 11.46 -1.56 19.22
C VAL A 274 10.49 -2.75 19.05
N PRO A 275 10.44 -3.39 17.86
CA PRO A 275 9.72 -4.65 17.68
C PRO A 275 10.55 -5.77 18.33
N GLY A 276 10.49 -5.89 19.65
CA GLY A 276 11.35 -6.83 20.40
C GLY A 276 10.93 -7.15 21.83
N GLY A 277 9.81 -6.64 22.32
CA GLY A 277 9.23 -7.06 23.61
C GLY A 277 7.77 -7.41 23.41
N GLN A 278 7.43 -8.71 23.44
CA GLN A 278 6.07 -9.29 23.48
C GLN A 278 4.95 -8.26 23.25
N ALA A 279 4.75 -7.85 22.00
CA ALA A 279 3.83 -6.76 21.67
C ALA A 279 2.42 -7.12 22.17
N GLY A 280 1.95 -6.40 23.19
CA GLY A 280 0.63 -6.57 23.82
C GLY A 280 0.65 -7.11 25.26
N LYS A 281 1.76 -7.72 25.71
CA LYS A 281 1.90 -8.17 27.10
C LYS A 281 2.54 -7.07 27.94
N ASN A 282 1.69 -6.35 28.68
CA ASN A 282 2.10 -5.47 29.76
C ASN A 282 2.01 -6.19 31.11
N TYR A 283 2.41 -7.46 31.16
CA TYR A 283 2.33 -8.31 32.34
C TYR A 283 3.34 -9.46 32.20
N ARG A 284 3.78 -10.02 33.32
CA ARG A 284 4.67 -11.19 33.34
C ARG A 284 3.88 -12.48 33.38
N ASP A 285 2.84 -12.52 34.22
CA ASP A 285 2.12 -13.74 34.54
C ASP A 285 0.63 -13.61 34.28
N LEU A 286 -0.01 -14.73 33.94
CA LEU A 286 -1.47 -14.91 34.00
C LEU A 286 -1.76 -15.90 35.12
N LEU A 287 -2.53 -15.45 36.12
CA LEU A 287 -2.81 -16.24 37.32
C LEU A 287 -4.32 -16.48 37.43
N SER A 288 -4.70 -17.67 37.90
CA SER A 288 -6.06 -17.91 38.41
C SER A 288 -6.31 -17.08 39.68
N PHE A 289 -7.57 -17.00 40.12
CA PHE A 289 -7.91 -16.23 41.31
C PHE A 289 -7.18 -16.71 42.58
N GLU A 290 -7.11 -18.03 42.82
CA GLU A 290 -6.47 -18.57 44.02
C GLU A 290 -4.94 -18.37 43.99
N GLU A 291 -4.31 -18.57 42.82
CA GLU A 291 -2.88 -18.28 42.62
C GLU A 291 -2.56 -16.79 42.79
N LEU A 292 -3.46 -15.91 42.33
CA LEU A 292 -3.33 -14.49 42.50
C LEU A 292 -3.43 -14.09 43.97
N LEU A 293 -4.40 -14.62 44.72
CA LEU A 293 -4.54 -14.33 46.16
C LEU A 293 -3.27 -14.73 46.91
N GLU A 294 -2.72 -15.89 46.61
CA GLU A 294 -1.48 -16.32 47.23
C GLU A 294 -0.32 -15.40 46.84
N ARG A 295 -0.19 -15.05 45.56
CA ARG A 295 0.83 -14.11 45.10
C ARG A 295 0.72 -12.75 45.78
N CYS A 296 -0.49 -12.22 45.95
CA CYS A 296 -0.72 -10.97 46.66
C CYS A 296 -0.36 -11.10 48.15
N ARG A 297 -0.61 -12.24 48.81
CA ARG A 297 -0.23 -12.44 50.23
C ARG A 297 1.27 -12.49 50.40
N THR A 298 1.98 -13.15 49.48
CA THR A 298 3.44 -13.29 49.55
C THR A 298 4.17 -12.02 49.12
N SER A 299 3.67 -11.29 48.12
CA SER A 299 4.40 -10.18 47.47
C SER A 299 3.78 -8.81 47.66
N GLY A 300 2.55 -8.70 48.18
CA GLY A 300 1.90 -7.45 48.54
C GLY A 300 1.97 -6.35 47.48
N SER A 301 2.38 -5.15 47.88
CA SER A 301 2.59 -4.00 46.99
C SER A 301 3.77 -4.11 46.02
N ALA A 302 4.62 -5.14 46.12
CA ALA A 302 5.69 -5.38 45.15
C ALA A 302 5.15 -5.87 43.78
N ILE A 303 3.89 -6.28 43.72
CA ILE A 303 3.20 -6.69 42.50
C ILE A 303 2.01 -5.77 42.20
N VAL A 304 1.58 -5.81 40.93
CA VAL A 304 0.37 -5.16 40.44
C VAL A 304 -0.48 -6.15 39.65
N VAL A 305 -1.80 -6.01 39.80
CA VAL A 305 -2.82 -6.84 39.16
C VAL A 305 -3.56 -6.00 38.11
N GLY A 306 -3.71 -6.55 36.91
CA GLY A 306 -4.40 -5.90 35.81
C GLY A 306 -5.91 -6.10 35.91
N LEU A 307 -6.64 -5.02 36.18
CA LEU A 307 -8.10 -4.95 36.16
C LEU A 307 -8.53 -3.55 35.73
N MET A 308 -9.14 -3.45 34.55
CA MET A 308 -9.58 -2.17 33.99
C MET A 308 -10.67 -1.56 34.86
N ASN A 309 -10.55 -0.27 35.19
CA ASN A 309 -11.49 0.47 36.04
C ASN A 309 -11.78 -0.24 37.37
N TRP A 310 -10.77 -0.87 37.99
CA TRP A 310 -10.95 -1.70 39.17
C TRP A 310 -11.67 -1.01 40.33
N ARG A 311 -11.57 0.31 40.47
CA ARG A 311 -12.25 1.08 41.53
C ARG A 311 -13.77 1.00 41.45
N THR A 312 -14.33 0.84 40.25
CA THR A 312 -15.77 0.68 40.03
C THR A 312 -16.12 -0.79 39.82
N GLU A 313 -15.28 -1.52 39.10
CA GLU A 313 -15.52 -2.91 38.71
C GLU A 313 -15.36 -3.89 39.87
N LEU A 314 -14.28 -3.79 40.66
CA LEU A 314 -13.97 -4.77 41.70
C LEU A 314 -15.03 -4.82 42.81
N PRO A 315 -15.52 -3.69 43.36
CA PRO A 315 -16.57 -3.71 44.39
C PRO A 315 -17.93 -4.25 43.90
N ALA A 316 -18.18 -4.28 42.59
CA ALA A 316 -19.43 -4.76 42.02
C ALA A 316 -19.40 -6.27 41.68
N MET A 317 -18.25 -6.94 41.83
CA MET A 317 -18.09 -8.35 41.47
C MET A 317 -18.53 -9.31 42.58
N THR A 318 -19.14 -10.41 42.17
CA THR A 318 -19.45 -11.56 43.04
C THR A 318 -18.26 -12.51 43.16
N ALA A 319 -18.26 -13.34 44.21
CA ALA A 319 -17.25 -14.38 44.44
C ALA A 319 -17.08 -15.35 43.25
N SER A 320 -18.19 -15.67 42.56
CA SER A 320 -18.15 -16.54 41.37
C SER A 320 -17.48 -15.85 40.18
N GLN A 321 -17.80 -14.58 39.93
CA GLN A 321 -17.19 -13.78 38.87
C GLN A 321 -15.69 -13.56 39.09
N LEU A 322 -15.26 -13.37 40.34
CA LEU A 322 -13.85 -13.24 40.68
C LEU A 322 -13.05 -14.51 40.36
N ARG A 323 -13.61 -15.69 40.70
CA ARG A 323 -12.98 -16.99 40.47
C ARG A 323 -12.96 -17.41 39.00
N ALA A 324 -13.95 -16.99 38.22
CA ALA A 324 -14.04 -17.31 36.79
C ALA A 324 -13.03 -16.54 35.91
N LYS A 325 -12.34 -15.53 36.45
CA LYS A 325 -11.40 -14.68 35.71
C LYS A 325 -9.96 -15.17 35.84
N THR A 326 -9.19 -14.94 34.78
CA THR A 326 -7.72 -14.97 34.79
C THR A 326 -7.19 -13.55 34.90
N TYR A 327 -6.20 -13.34 35.76
CA TYR A 327 -5.66 -12.03 36.06
C TYR A 327 -4.26 -11.86 35.51
N LYS A 328 -4.00 -10.68 34.95
CA LYS A 328 -2.66 -10.25 34.55
C LYS A 328 -1.91 -9.82 35.80
N CYS A 329 -0.70 -10.31 36.01
CA CYS A 329 0.14 -9.94 37.14
C CYS A 329 1.53 -9.50 36.67
N ASP A 330 2.11 -8.51 37.35
CA ASP A 330 3.46 -8.02 37.09
C ASP A 330 4.09 -7.41 38.34
N LEU A 331 5.36 -7.03 38.28
CA LEU A 331 6.03 -6.25 39.31
C LEU A 331 5.57 -4.79 39.28
N ALA A 332 5.42 -4.20 40.47
CA ALA A 332 5.12 -2.78 40.63
C ALA A 332 6.29 -1.89 40.14
N THR A 333 7.53 -2.33 40.41
CA THR A 333 8.78 -1.68 39.98
C THR A 333 9.56 -2.64 39.08
N GLY A 334 10.01 -2.16 37.91
CA GLY A 334 10.72 -3.01 36.95
C GLY A 334 9.84 -4.02 36.20
N GLY A 335 8.52 -3.82 36.22
CA GLY A 335 7.56 -4.61 35.45
C GLY A 335 7.58 -4.31 33.95
N VAL A 336 6.86 -5.11 33.16
CA VAL A 336 6.80 -5.01 31.69
C VAL A 336 5.73 -4.00 31.26
N GLY A 337 6.13 -2.95 30.54
CA GLY A 337 5.22 -1.96 29.96
C GLY A 337 4.60 -0.97 30.98
N LYS A 338 3.82 0.00 30.46
CA LYS A 338 3.26 1.09 31.26
C LYS A 338 2.08 0.63 32.14
N LYS A 339 2.15 0.92 33.44
CA LYS A 339 1.07 0.67 34.40
C LYS A 339 0.28 1.96 34.63
N LEU A 340 -0.94 2.03 34.10
CA LEU A 340 -1.86 3.13 34.39
C LEU A 340 -2.67 2.78 35.64
N GLU A 341 -2.72 3.68 36.61
CA GLU A 341 -3.41 3.48 37.90
C GLU A 341 -4.91 3.13 37.77
N ARG A 342 -5.55 3.55 36.68
CA ARG A 342 -6.94 3.18 36.38
C ARG A 342 -7.13 1.71 35.99
N ASN A 343 -6.06 1.03 35.57
CA ASN A 343 -6.09 -0.34 35.03
C ASN A 343 -5.30 -1.34 35.87
N TRP A 344 -4.59 -0.86 36.90
CA TRP A 344 -3.67 -1.64 37.72
C TRP A 344 -3.88 -1.32 39.18
N ILE A 345 -3.93 -2.36 40.00
CA ILE A 345 -4.14 -2.30 41.45
C ILE A 345 -2.97 -3.01 42.14
N SER A 346 -2.45 -2.46 43.25
CA SER A 346 -1.39 -3.15 44.00
C SER A 346 -1.93 -4.42 44.66
N GLY A 347 -1.07 -5.42 44.88
CA GLY A 347 -1.50 -6.68 45.50
C GLY A 347 -2.17 -6.47 46.88
N ASP A 348 -1.64 -5.56 47.69
CA ASP A 348 -2.22 -5.19 49.00
C ASP A 348 -3.62 -4.59 48.86
N GLN A 349 -3.81 -3.69 47.89
CA GLN A 349 -5.11 -3.07 47.64
C GLN A 349 -6.11 -4.09 47.09
N PHE A 350 -5.67 -5.00 46.23
CA PHE A 350 -6.51 -6.07 45.71
C PHE A 350 -7.00 -6.99 46.83
N LEU A 351 -6.11 -7.45 47.70
CA LEU A 351 -6.47 -8.26 48.87
C LEU A 351 -7.45 -7.53 49.78
N LYS A 352 -7.21 -6.26 50.08
CA LYS A 352 -8.10 -5.47 50.94
C LYS A 352 -9.52 -5.41 50.38
N GLN A 353 -9.67 -5.17 49.07
CA GLN A 353 -10.97 -5.09 48.42
C GLN A 353 -11.67 -6.45 48.35
N VAL A 354 -10.94 -7.51 47.99
CA VAL A 354 -11.50 -8.86 47.92
C VAL A 354 -11.91 -9.37 49.31
N ASN A 355 -11.11 -9.13 50.35
CA ASN A 355 -11.48 -9.52 51.70
C ASN A 355 -12.73 -8.79 52.20
N ALA A 356 -12.95 -7.53 51.79
CA ALA A 356 -14.16 -6.79 52.11
C ALA A 356 -15.41 -7.27 51.34
N LEU A 357 -15.22 -8.01 50.23
CA LEU A 357 -16.30 -8.58 49.42
C LEU A 357 -16.64 -10.03 49.80
N LEU A 358 -15.67 -10.77 50.36
CA LEU A 358 -15.79 -12.19 50.67
C LEU A 358 -15.90 -12.50 52.17
N GLY A 359 -15.53 -11.55 53.03
CA GLY A 359 -15.80 -11.58 54.47
C GLY A 359 -17.10 -10.86 54.76
#